data_AF-A0AAJ2PFV7-F1
#
_entry.id   AF-A0AAJ2PFV7-F1
#
_cell.length_a   1.000
_cell.length_b   1.000
_cell.length_c   1.000
_cell.angle_alpha   90.00
_cell.angle_beta   90.00
_cell.angle_gamma   90.00
#
_symmetry.space_group_name_H-M   'P 1'
#
loop_
_entity.id
_entity.type
_entity.pdbx_description
1 polymer ?
#
loop_
_entity_poly.entity_id
_entity_poly.type
_entity_poly.pdbx_seq_one_letter_code
_entity_poly.pdbx_strand_id
1 'polypeptide(L)'
;MSLPFMRQKQRPIPIDRVKELSKKGFSEIEIIDILRKEGYSPNEIDLALSQSLKESIESSVKTTNVSPGLQNPLTQPERSQEKQEINIERFQQASFSQQTDQGYYFNWDDYFNYIDYLIQSRISEISSQIKVLEERYTLLEKRLQEAINEIKNEKAQTSDITSKIIGEFSKVEKDIKDMYAKIEGLEEIFKEILPALIESVRSLANLAKKQSI
;
A
#
# COMPACT_ATOMS: atom_id res chain seq x y z
N MET A 1 -15.96 31.38 58.44
CA MET A 1 -15.66 29.93 58.44
C MET A 1 -15.50 29.50 57.00
N SER A 2 -14.29 29.15 56.57
CA SER A 2 -13.95 28.87 55.18
C SER A 2 -13.92 27.36 54.94
N LEU A 3 -14.67 26.89 53.94
CA LEU A 3 -14.74 25.49 53.51
C LEU A 3 -13.40 25.06 52.88
N PRO A 4 -12.82 23.90 53.27
CA PRO A 4 -11.58 23.42 52.70
C PRO A 4 -11.82 22.85 51.30
N PHE A 5 -11.21 23.49 50.30
CA PHE A 5 -11.14 23.02 48.92
C PHE A 5 -10.51 21.63 48.87
N MET A 6 -11.25 20.63 48.36
CA MET A 6 -10.71 19.31 48.05
C MET A 6 -9.62 19.43 46.98
N ARG A 7 -8.36 19.22 47.37
CA ARG A 7 -7.27 18.99 46.41
C ARG A 7 -7.50 17.65 45.72
N GLN A 8 -8.00 17.68 44.49
CA GLN A 8 -7.96 16.53 43.59
C GLN A 8 -6.49 16.17 43.35
N LYS A 9 -6.02 15.11 44.01
CA LYS A 9 -4.76 14.45 43.65
C LYS A 9 -4.95 13.92 42.23
N GLN A 10 -4.24 14.52 41.27
CA GLN A 10 -4.18 14.00 39.90
C GLN A 10 -3.68 12.56 39.98
N ARG A 11 -4.55 11.61 39.62
CA ARG A 11 -4.19 10.20 39.57
C ARG A 11 -3.45 9.95 38.26
N PRO A 12 -2.49 9.02 38.23
CA PRO A 12 -1.84 8.65 36.97
C PRO A 12 -2.88 8.04 36.01
N ILE A 13 -2.75 8.36 34.72
CA ILE A 13 -3.62 7.88 33.64
C ILE A 13 -3.52 6.34 33.57
N PRO A 14 -4.64 5.59 33.52
CA PRO A 14 -4.66 4.13 33.65
C PRO A 14 -4.29 3.37 32.36
N ILE A 15 -3.18 3.71 31.71
CA ILE A 15 -2.77 3.12 30.42
C ILE A 15 -2.49 1.62 30.57
N ASP A 16 -1.74 1.23 31.60
CA ASP A 16 -1.36 -0.17 31.84
C ASP A 16 -2.59 -1.05 32.13
N ARG A 17 -3.59 -0.48 32.78
CA ARG A 17 -4.83 -1.17 33.14
C ARG A 17 -5.68 -1.45 31.90
N VAL A 18 -5.78 -0.49 30.98
CA VAL A 18 -6.44 -0.67 29.67
C VAL A 18 -5.78 -1.80 28.89
N LYS A 19 -4.43 -1.83 28.84
CA LYS A 19 -3.68 -2.90 28.16
C LYS A 19 -3.95 -4.27 28.77
N GLU A 20 -4.01 -4.36 30.09
CA GLU A 20 -4.29 -5.62 30.79
C GLU A 20 -5.68 -6.15 30.46
N LEU A 21 -6.70 -5.29 30.48
CA LEU A 21 -8.08 -5.67 30.16
C LEU A 21 -8.24 -6.02 28.66
N SER A 22 -7.57 -5.26 27.78
CA SER A 22 -7.53 -5.56 26.35
C SER A 22 -6.89 -6.93 26.06
N LYS A 23 -5.77 -7.26 26.73
CA LYS A 23 -5.12 -8.58 26.62
C LYS A 23 -6.00 -9.72 27.16
N LYS A 24 -6.88 -9.43 28.12
CA LYS A 24 -7.88 -10.38 28.65
C LYS A 24 -9.09 -10.56 27.71
N GLY A 25 -9.18 -9.78 26.64
CA GLY A 25 -10.24 -9.89 25.64
C GLY A 25 -11.52 -9.11 25.98
N PHE A 26 -11.48 -8.18 26.94
CA PHE A 26 -12.62 -7.32 27.22
C PHE A 26 -12.86 -6.34 26.07
N SER A 27 -14.13 -6.09 25.75
CA SER A 27 -14.53 -5.07 24.80
C SER A 27 -14.31 -3.66 25.37
N GLU A 28 -14.12 -2.66 24.50
CA GLU A 28 -13.87 -1.27 24.91
C GLU A 28 -14.95 -0.74 25.85
N ILE A 29 -16.22 -1.11 25.61
CA ILE A 29 -17.36 -0.72 26.45
C ILE A 29 -17.23 -1.30 27.88
N GLU A 30 -16.82 -2.57 28.00
CA GLU A 30 -16.59 -3.21 29.30
C GLU A 30 -15.38 -2.63 30.03
N ILE A 31 -14.33 -2.27 29.29
CA ILE A 31 -13.14 -1.60 29.84
C ILE A 31 -13.52 -0.25 30.46
N ILE A 32 -14.35 0.54 29.76
CA ILE A 32 -14.85 1.83 30.25
C ILE A 32 -15.64 1.65 31.55
N ASP A 33 -16.52 0.64 31.62
CA ASP A 33 -17.33 0.37 32.80
C ASP A 33 -16.49 -0.09 34.01
N ILE A 34 -15.48 -0.92 33.78
CA ILE A 34 -14.54 -1.35 34.83
C ILE A 34 -13.74 -0.16 35.35
N LEU A 35 -13.18 0.67 34.46
CA LEU A 35 -12.40 1.85 34.87
C LEU A 35 -13.27 2.91 35.57
N ARG A 36 -14.52 3.07 35.16
CA ARG A 36 -15.47 3.94 35.85
C ARG A 36 -15.78 3.43 37.27
N LYS A 37 -15.94 2.11 37.45
CA LYS A 37 -16.09 1.47 38.77
C LYS A 37 -14.85 1.61 39.65
N GLU A 38 -13.66 1.60 39.05
CA GLU A 38 -12.38 1.86 39.73
C GLU A 38 -12.16 3.36 40.06
N GLY A 39 -13.07 4.24 39.59
CA GLY A 39 -13.13 5.65 39.95
C GLY A 39 -12.27 6.55 39.09
N TYR A 40 -11.96 6.15 37.85
CA TYR A 40 -11.35 7.02 36.85
C TYR A 40 -12.38 7.93 36.20
N SER A 41 -11.96 9.15 35.86
CA SER A 41 -12.81 10.11 35.16
C SER A 41 -12.97 9.75 33.67
N PRO A 42 -14.07 10.13 33.01
CA PRO A 42 -14.28 9.87 31.58
C PRO A 42 -13.11 10.34 30.71
N ASN A 43 -12.56 11.52 31.01
CA ASN A 43 -11.44 12.09 30.26
C ASN A 43 -10.14 11.28 30.42
N GLU A 44 -9.88 10.73 31.62
CA GLU A 44 -8.71 9.87 31.85
C GLU A 44 -8.84 8.52 31.13
N ILE A 45 -10.08 8.01 31.02
CA ILE A 45 -10.40 6.76 30.33
C ILE A 45 -10.18 6.91 28.82
N ASP A 46 -10.74 7.95 28.20
CA ASP A 46 -10.62 8.20 26.76
C ASP A 46 -9.16 8.42 26.34
N LEU A 47 -8.40 9.14 27.19
CA LEU A 47 -7.00 9.40 26.96
C LEU A 47 -6.15 8.13 27.12
N ALA A 48 -6.46 7.29 28.11
CA ALA A 48 -5.81 5.98 28.28
C ALA A 48 -6.09 5.02 27.12
N LEU A 49 -7.34 4.96 26.64
CA LEU A 49 -7.76 4.15 25.48
C LEU A 49 -7.00 4.58 24.21
N SER A 50 -7.03 5.89 23.92
CA SER A 50 -6.35 6.47 22.76
C SER A 50 -4.84 6.21 22.77
N GLN A 51 -4.20 6.36 23.93
CA GLN A 51 -2.76 6.11 24.08
C GLN A 51 -2.42 4.61 23.98
N SER A 52 -3.26 3.74 24.54
CA SER A 52 -3.05 2.29 24.47
C SER A 52 -3.11 1.76 23.02
N LEU A 53 -4.03 2.30 22.22
CA LEU A 53 -4.19 1.93 20.82
C LEU A 53 -2.98 2.38 19.99
N LYS A 54 -2.52 3.61 20.22
CA LYS A 54 -1.34 4.17 19.56
C LYS A 54 -0.08 3.33 19.84
N GLU A 55 0.13 2.93 21.09
CA GLU A 55 1.30 2.12 21.48
C GLU A 55 1.22 0.68 20.96
N SER A 56 0.00 0.12 20.85
CA SER A 56 -0.21 -1.19 20.21
C SER A 56 0.22 -1.18 18.72
N ILE A 57 -0.10 -0.10 18.01
CA ILE A 57 0.28 0.09 16.60
C ILE A 57 1.81 0.27 16.47
N GLU A 58 2.44 1.09 17.31
CA GLU A 58 3.88 1.30 17.28
C GLU A 58 4.69 0.05 17.67
N SER A 59 4.16 -0.79 18.57
CA SER A 59 4.78 -2.05 18.99
C SER A 59 4.75 -3.13 17.91
N SER A 60 3.80 -3.06 16.97
CA SER A 60 3.73 -3.98 15.82
C SER A 60 4.71 -3.65 14.69
N VAL A 61 5.34 -2.46 14.68
CA VAL A 61 6.21 -1.99 13.59
C VAL A 61 7.70 -2.32 13.84
N LYS A 62 8.09 -2.74 15.05
CA LYS A 62 9.50 -3.02 15.39
C LYS A 62 10.01 -4.42 15.08
N THR A 63 9.18 -5.30 14.53
CA THR A 63 9.62 -6.59 13.99
C THR A 63 8.85 -6.88 12.72
N THR A 64 9.43 -6.53 11.57
CA THR A 64 9.66 -7.44 10.44
C THR A 64 10.07 -6.61 9.21
N ASN A 65 11.32 -6.81 8.81
CA ASN A 65 11.92 -6.33 7.58
C ASN A 65 11.70 -7.41 6.51
N VAL A 66 10.61 -7.36 5.73
CA VAL A 66 10.53 -8.01 4.40
C VAL A 66 9.46 -7.38 3.50
N SER A 67 9.86 -7.31 2.22
CA SER A 67 9.23 -6.86 0.96
C SER A 67 7.69 -6.82 0.78
N PRO A 68 7.24 -5.99 -0.20
CA PRO A 68 5.83 -5.85 -0.57
C PRO A 68 5.36 -7.00 -1.46
N GLY A 69 4.37 -7.75 -0.98
CA GLY A 69 3.67 -8.78 -1.74
C GLY A 69 2.16 -8.61 -1.60
N LEU A 70 1.51 -8.37 -2.74
CA LEU A 70 0.05 -8.35 -2.93
C LEU A 70 -0.65 -9.52 -2.24
N GLN A 71 -1.57 -9.24 -1.33
CA GLN A 71 -2.62 -10.19 -0.94
C GLN A 71 -3.94 -9.46 -0.69
N ASN A 72 -4.88 -9.64 -1.62
CA ASN A 72 -6.30 -9.77 -1.28
C ASN A 72 -6.48 -11.04 -0.46
N PRO A 73 -7.39 -11.03 0.52
CA PRO A 73 -8.58 -11.86 0.34
C PRO A 73 -9.89 -11.10 0.59
N LEU A 74 -10.86 -11.35 -0.29
CA LEU A 74 -12.28 -11.09 -0.07
C LEU A 74 -12.78 -11.81 1.20
N THR A 75 -13.51 -11.05 2.02
CA THR A 75 -14.86 -11.33 2.53
C THR A 75 -15.27 -12.82 2.58
N GLN A 76 -15.64 -13.41 3.72
CA GLN A 76 -16.89 -13.13 4.45
C GLN A 76 -16.97 -14.04 5.70
N PRO A 77 -17.41 -13.55 6.87
CA PRO A 77 -18.06 -14.42 7.85
C PRO A 77 -19.57 -14.18 7.87
N GLU A 78 -20.27 -15.30 7.76
CA GLU A 78 -21.68 -15.54 8.00
C GLU A 78 -22.13 -14.90 9.33
N ARG A 79 -23.04 -13.92 9.26
CA ARG A 79 -23.70 -13.33 10.42
C ARG A 79 -24.96 -14.15 10.73
N SER A 80 -24.80 -15.19 11.53
CA SER A 80 -25.92 -15.87 12.17
C SER A 80 -26.71 -14.86 13.01
N GLN A 81 -27.99 -14.73 12.70
CA GLN A 81 -28.97 -14.00 13.49
C GLN A 81 -29.24 -14.78 14.77
N GLU A 82 -28.67 -14.35 15.90
CA GLU A 82 -29.10 -14.81 17.21
C GLU A 82 -30.07 -13.79 17.79
N LYS A 83 -31.33 -14.23 17.84
CA LYS A 83 -32.48 -13.53 18.39
C LYS A 83 -32.38 -13.58 19.91
N GLN A 84 -31.74 -12.58 20.53
CA GLN A 84 -31.80 -12.41 21.98
C GLN A 84 -33.10 -11.68 22.37
N GLU A 85 -33.99 -12.44 23.00
CA GLU A 85 -35.12 -11.93 23.76
C GLU A 85 -34.61 -11.13 24.96
N ILE A 86 -34.91 -9.84 24.97
CA ILE A 86 -34.64 -8.96 26.10
C ILE A 86 -35.69 -9.26 27.17
N ASN A 87 -35.26 -9.95 28.22
CA ASN A 87 -35.99 -10.10 29.48
C ASN A 87 -35.96 -8.77 30.23
N ILE A 88 -37.08 -8.06 30.22
CA ILE A 88 -37.26 -6.78 30.93
C ILE A 88 -37.55 -7.10 32.40
N GLU A 89 -36.51 -7.12 33.23
CA GLU A 89 -36.69 -7.10 34.67
C GLU A 89 -37.16 -5.72 35.13
N ARG A 90 -38.28 -5.75 35.86
CA ARG A 90 -38.95 -4.65 36.55
C ARG A 90 -37.97 -3.76 37.32
N PHE A 91 -37.76 -2.53 36.85
CA PHE A 91 -37.34 -1.45 37.71
C PHE A 91 -38.53 -1.01 38.56
N GLN A 92 -38.40 -1.15 39.89
CA GLN A 92 -39.38 -0.69 40.86
C GLN A 92 -39.46 0.84 40.83
N GLN A 93 -40.68 1.35 40.72
CA GLN A 93 -41.03 2.76 40.85
C GLN A 93 -40.66 3.26 42.25
N ALA A 94 -39.63 4.08 42.33
CA ALA A 94 -39.47 5.02 43.44
C ALA A 94 -40.31 6.26 43.12
N SER A 95 -41.39 6.44 43.87
CA SER A 95 -42.28 7.59 43.83
C SER A 95 -41.52 8.87 44.20
N PHE A 96 -41.09 9.65 43.21
CA PHE A 96 -40.57 11.00 43.44
C PHE A 96 -41.72 12.00 43.38
N SER A 97 -41.98 12.61 44.53
CA SER A 97 -43.01 13.62 44.74
C SER A 97 -42.79 14.82 43.82
N GLN A 98 -43.85 15.21 43.14
CA GLN A 98 -43.95 16.42 42.34
C GLN A 98 -43.80 17.64 43.25
N GLN A 99 -42.79 18.46 42.99
CA GLN A 99 -42.86 19.90 43.23
C GLN A 99 -42.69 20.60 41.89
N THR A 100 -43.85 20.98 41.37
CA THR A 100 -44.03 22.00 40.34
C THR A 100 -43.55 23.35 40.89
N ASP A 101 -42.63 24.02 40.23
CA ASP A 101 -42.83 25.41 39.81
C ASP A 101 -41.60 25.97 39.09
N GLN A 102 -41.81 26.26 37.81
CA GLN A 102 -41.36 27.43 37.02
C GLN A 102 -41.33 26.94 35.57
N GLY A 103 -42.48 27.09 34.91
CA GLY A 103 -42.73 26.64 33.55
C GLY A 103 -41.87 27.39 32.54
N TYR A 104 -40.63 26.97 32.38
CA TYR A 104 -39.88 27.11 31.14
C TYR A 104 -40.53 26.16 30.12
N TYR A 105 -41.49 26.67 29.36
CA TYR A 105 -41.93 26.00 28.14
C TYR A 105 -40.73 25.95 27.19
N PHE A 106 -40.01 24.83 27.21
CA PHE A 106 -39.05 24.53 26.14
C PHE A 106 -39.85 24.45 24.84
N ASN A 107 -39.58 25.38 23.93
CA ASN A 107 -40.18 25.38 22.61
C ASN A 107 -39.57 24.23 21.81
N TRP A 108 -40.31 23.14 21.68
CA TRP A 108 -39.89 21.96 20.93
C TRP A 108 -39.60 22.27 19.46
N ASP A 109 -40.30 23.25 18.88
CA ASP A 109 -40.12 23.63 17.48
C ASP A 109 -38.71 24.22 17.25
N ASP A 110 -38.21 25.02 18.19
CA ASP A 110 -36.85 25.58 18.11
C ASP A 110 -35.78 24.48 18.22
N TYR A 111 -36.03 23.46 19.05
CA TYR A 111 -35.14 22.30 19.18
C TYR A 111 -35.08 21.47 17.89
N PHE A 112 -36.24 21.20 17.26
CA PHE A 112 -36.28 20.49 15.98
C PHE A 112 -35.59 21.27 14.87
N ASN A 113 -35.82 22.57 14.77
CA ASN A 113 -35.15 23.42 13.78
C ASN A 113 -33.62 23.42 13.94
N TYR A 114 -33.13 23.43 15.18
CA TYR A 114 -31.69 23.34 15.45
C TYR A 114 -31.10 21.99 15.04
N ILE A 115 -31.79 20.88 15.33
CA ILE A 115 -31.36 19.55 14.89
C ILE A 115 -31.33 19.46 13.37
N ASP A 116 -32.37 19.93 12.69
CA ASP A 116 -32.44 19.91 11.23
C ASP A 116 -31.31 20.73 10.61
N TYR A 117 -31.02 21.90 11.15
CA TYR A 117 -29.87 22.70 10.72
C TYR A 117 -28.55 21.94 10.91
N LEU A 118 -28.34 21.29 12.05
CA LEU A 118 -27.12 20.52 12.32
C LEU A 118 -26.99 19.33 11.36
N ILE A 119 -28.08 18.61 11.11
CA ILE A 119 -28.14 17.50 10.16
C ILE A 119 -27.81 18.01 8.75
N GLN A 120 -28.44 19.09 8.29
CA GLN A 120 -28.18 19.68 6.97
C GLN A 120 -26.73 20.16 6.84
N SER A 121 -26.16 20.77 7.89
CA SER A 121 -24.76 21.18 7.92
C SER A 121 -23.82 19.97 7.78
N ARG A 122 -24.08 18.87 8.49
CA ARG A 122 -23.25 17.65 8.37
C ARG A 122 -23.43 16.94 7.05
N ILE A 123 -24.65 16.84 6.53
CA ILE A 123 -24.92 16.22 5.23
C ILE A 123 -24.26 17.00 4.10
N SER A 124 -24.31 18.33 4.15
CA SER A 124 -23.66 19.17 3.13
C SER A 124 -22.14 19.06 3.17
N GLU A 125 -21.53 18.99 4.36
CA GLU A 125 -20.10 18.74 4.53
C GLU A 125 -19.69 17.38 3.94
N ILE A 126 -20.42 16.31 4.29
CA ILE A 126 -20.17 14.96 3.75
C ILE A 126 -20.32 14.95 2.23
N SER A 127 -21.39 15.57 1.70
CA SER A 127 -21.62 15.66 0.26
C SER A 127 -20.49 16.38 -0.46
N SER A 128 -19.93 17.42 0.15
CA SER A 128 -18.76 18.13 -0.39
C SER A 128 -17.51 17.23 -0.40
N GLN A 129 -17.28 16.44 0.65
CA GLN A 129 -16.14 15.52 0.71
C GLN A 129 -16.26 14.39 -0.31
N ILE A 130 -17.47 13.85 -0.52
CA ILE A 130 -17.76 12.84 -1.54
C ILE A 130 -17.42 13.38 -2.94
N LYS A 131 -17.82 14.61 -3.26
CA LYS A 131 -17.48 15.23 -4.56
C LYS A 131 -15.97 15.35 -4.76
N VAL A 132 -15.23 15.81 -3.75
CA VAL A 132 -13.76 15.90 -3.83
C VAL A 132 -13.14 14.51 -4.02
N LEU A 133 -13.69 13.48 -3.37
CA LEU A 133 -13.23 12.11 -3.52
C LEU A 133 -13.49 11.58 -4.94
N GLU A 134 -14.67 11.85 -5.49
CA GLU A 134 -15.05 11.48 -6.86
C GLU A 134 -14.12 12.14 -7.89
N GLU A 135 -13.86 13.43 -7.76
CA GLU A 135 -12.92 14.15 -8.63
C GLU A 135 -11.50 13.56 -8.56
N ARG A 136 -11.03 13.23 -7.35
CA ARG A 136 -9.73 12.56 -7.16
C ARG A 136 -9.70 11.18 -7.78
N TYR A 137 -10.79 10.42 -7.68
CA TYR A 137 -10.92 9.10 -8.29
C TYR A 137 -10.86 9.19 -9.82
N THR A 138 -11.63 10.10 -10.42
CA THR A 138 -11.59 10.33 -11.88
C THR A 138 -10.21 10.76 -12.36
N LEU A 139 -9.52 11.63 -11.61
CA LEU A 139 -8.15 12.03 -11.93
C LEU A 139 -7.17 10.85 -11.85
N LEU A 140 -7.31 10.00 -10.83
CA LEU A 140 -6.48 8.81 -10.66
C LEU A 140 -6.71 7.81 -11.79
N GLU A 141 -7.96 7.57 -12.18
CA GLU A 141 -8.33 6.71 -13.29
C GLU A 141 -7.73 7.21 -14.61
N LYS A 142 -7.80 8.53 -14.86
CA LYS A 142 -7.16 9.15 -16.03
C LYS A 142 -5.64 8.93 -16.05
N ARG A 143 -4.96 9.18 -14.92
CA ARG A 143 -3.51 8.94 -14.80
C ARG A 143 -3.14 7.47 -15.00
N LEU A 144 -3.98 6.55 -14.52
CA LEU A 144 -3.79 5.12 -14.70
C LEU A 144 -3.90 4.75 -16.20
N GLN A 145 -4.88 5.30 -16.91
CA GLN A 145 -5.03 5.09 -18.35
C GLN A 145 -3.84 5.67 -19.15
N GLU A 146 -3.36 6.86 -18.79
CA GLU A 146 -2.17 7.47 -19.37
C GLU A 146 -0.94 6.56 -19.18
N ALA A 147 -0.68 6.08 -17.96
CA ALA A 147 0.42 5.18 -17.67
C ALA A 147 0.32 3.85 -18.44
N ILE A 148 -0.88 3.26 -18.56
CA ILE A 148 -1.11 2.04 -19.35
C ILE A 148 -0.75 2.27 -20.83
N ASN A 149 -1.13 3.43 -21.37
CA ASN A 149 -0.84 3.78 -22.76
C ASN A 149 0.65 4.03 -23.00
N GLU A 150 1.34 4.68 -22.07
CA GLU A 150 2.80 4.87 -22.13
C GLU A 150 3.54 3.52 -22.12
N ILE A 151 3.20 2.62 -21.19
CA ILE A 151 3.79 1.27 -21.12
C ILE A 151 3.54 0.50 -22.41
N LYS A 152 2.32 0.60 -22.98
CA LYS A 152 1.99 -0.07 -24.25
C LYS A 152 2.83 0.47 -25.41
N ASN A 153 3.04 1.78 -25.46
CA ASN A 153 3.85 2.43 -26.49
C ASN A 153 5.34 2.05 -26.35
N GLU A 154 5.90 2.09 -25.14
CA GLU A 154 7.28 1.66 -24.88
C GLU A 154 7.50 0.19 -25.24
N LYS A 155 6.52 -0.67 -24.94
CA LYS A 155 6.58 -2.08 -25.34
C LYS A 155 6.61 -2.26 -26.85
N ALA A 156 5.80 -1.49 -27.58
CA ALA A 156 5.81 -1.50 -29.05
C ALA A 156 7.16 -1.02 -29.60
N GLN A 157 7.69 0.08 -29.09
CA GLN A 157 9.02 0.59 -29.48
C GLN A 157 10.14 -0.41 -29.20
N THR A 158 10.12 -1.06 -28.03
CA THR A 158 11.10 -2.09 -27.66
C THR A 158 11.02 -3.29 -28.59
N SER A 159 9.80 -3.73 -28.95
CA SER A 159 9.60 -4.79 -29.92
C SER A 159 10.17 -4.41 -31.30
N ASP A 160 9.91 -3.20 -31.77
CA ASP A 160 10.42 -2.70 -33.05
C ASP A 160 11.95 -2.64 -33.06
N ILE A 161 12.56 -2.09 -32.01
CA ILE A 161 14.02 -2.06 -31.84
C ILE A 161 14.61 -3.47 -31.84
N THR A 162 14.00 -4.39 -31.09
CA THR A 162 14.44 -5.79 -31.04
C THR A 162 14.38 -6.45 -32.42
N SER A 163 13.30 -6.21 -33.17
CA SER A 163 13.16 -6.74 -34.53
C SER A 163 14.23 -6.19 -35.50
N LYS A 164 14.58 -4.90 -35.36
CA LYS A 164 15.66 -4.26 -36.14
C LYS A 164 17.02 -4.85 -35.80
N ILE A 165 17.32 -5.02 -34.51
CA ILE A 165 18.58 -5.63 -34.05
C ILE A 165 18.71 -7.05 -34.59
N ILE A 166 17.64 -7.85 -34.50
CA ILE A 166 17.64 -9.22 -35.07
C ILE A 166 17.88 -9.17 -36.58
N GLY A 167 17.24 -8.24 -37.30
CA GLY A 167 17.43 -8.07 -38.73
C GLY A 167 18.87 -7.70 -39.12
N GLU A 168 19.50 -6.76 -38.40
CA GLU A 168 20.91 -6.41 -38.61
C GLU A 168 21.85 -7.57 -38.24
N PHE A 169 21.54 -8.31 -37.18
CA PHE A 169 22.30 -9.50 -36.80
C PHE A 169 22.26 -10.58 -37.89
N SER A 170 21.10 -10.82 -38.50
CA SER A 170 20.97 -11.74 -39.63
C SER A 170 21.75 -11.29 -40.87
N LYS A 171 21.87 -9.98 -41.11
CA LYS A 171 22.74 -9.44 -42.19
C LYS A 171 24.21 -9.70 -41.89
N VAL A 172 24.65 -9.39 -40.67
CA VAL A 172 26.03 -9.65 -40.24
C VAL A 172 26.37 -11.15 -40.32
N GLU A 173 25.45 -12.02 -39.90
CA GLU A 173 25.62 -13.47 -40.02
C GLU A 173 25.83 -13.90 -41.48
N LYS A 174 25.06 -13.31 -42.42
CA LYS A 174 25.22 -13.56 -43.85
C LYS A 174 26.58 -13.06 -44.36
N ASP A 175 26.96 -11.84 -44.01
CA ASP A 175 28.25 -11.26 -44.44
C ASP A 175 29.44 -12.06 -43.92
N ILE A 176 29.35 -12.57 -42.68
CA ILE A 176 30.34 -13.47 -42.10
C ILE A 176 30.41 -14.78 -42.90
N LYS A 177 29.26 -15.41 -43.23
CA LYS A 177 29.23 -16.63 -44.05
C LYS A 177 29.85 -16.41 -45.44
N ASP A 178 29.54 -15.29 -46.08
CA ASP A 178 30.11 -14.92 -47.38
C ASP A 178 31.63 -14.68 -47.28
N MET A 179 32.11 -14.11 -46.17
CA MET A 179 33.53 -13.94 -45.90
C MET A 179 34.24 -15.28 -45.67
N TYR A 180 33.61 -16.21 -44.93
CA TYR A 180 34.13 -17.57 -44.75
C TYR A 180 34.32 -18.28 -46.09
N ALA A 181 33.32 -18.23 -46.97
CA ALA A 181 33.42 -18.83 -48.31
C ALA A 181 34.56 -18.22 -49.15
N LYS A 182 34.78 -16.91 -49.07
CA LYS A 182 35.90 -16.23 -49.74
C LYS A 182 37.26 -16.64 -49.17
N ILE A 183 37.36 -16.76 -47.85
CA ILE A 183 38.59 -17.20 -47.17
C ILE A 183 38.92 -18.63 -47.57
N GLU A 184 37.91 -19.51 -47.62
CA GLU A 184 38.07 -20.90 -48.06
C GLU A 184 38.58 -20.97 -49.51
N GLY A 185 38.00 -20.17 -50.42
CA GLY A 185 38.49 -20.08 -51.80
C GLY A 185 39.92 -19.52 -51.91
N LEU A 186 40.29 -18.54 -51.08
CA LEU A 186 41.68 -18.05 -51.01
C LEU A 186 42.62 -19.12 -50.48
N GLU A 187 42.21 -19.91 -49.48
CA GLU A 187 42.99 -21.01 -48.94
C GLU A 187 43.25 -22.08 -50.02
N GLU A 188 42.25 -22.39 -50.84
CA GLU A 188 42.37 -23.32 -51.98
C GLU A 188 43.37 -22.81 -53.02
N ILE A 189 43.27 -21.53 -53.41
CA ILE A 189 44.23 -20.88 -54.32
C ILE A 189 45.64 -20.88 -53.73
N PHE A 190 45.80 -20.59 -52.45
CA PHE A 190 47.10 -20.65 -51.78
C PHE A 190 47.69 -22.07 -51.79
N LYS A 191 46.86 -23.09 -51.56
CA LYS A 191 47.28 -24.50 -51.66
C LYS A 191 47.75 -24.86 -53.08
N GLU A 192 47.11 -24.31 -54.10
CA GLU A 192 47.47 -24.54 -55.51
C GLU A 192 48.75 -23.79 -55.94
N ILE A 193 48.91 -22.53 -55.51
CA ILE A 193 50.05 -21.68 -55.90
C ILE A 193 51.33 -22.04 -55.12
N LEU A 194 51.22 -22.48 -53.87
CA LEU A 194 52.37 -22.78 -53.00
C LEU A 194 53.40 -23.71 -53.67
N PRO A 195 53.03 -24.86 -54.26
CA PRO A 195 53.96 -25.74 -54.97
C PRO A 195 54.69 -25.05 -56.13
N ALA A 196 53.96 -24.32 -56.99
CA ALA A 196 54.53 -23.62 -58.13
C ALA A 196 55.51 -22.52 -57.70
N LEU A 197 55.18 -21.79 -56.62
CA LEU A 197 56.07 -20.78 -56.04
C LEU A 197 57.34 -21.43 -55.48
N ILE A 198 57.23 -22.53 -54.74
CA ILE A 198 58.38 -23.28 -54.20
C ILE A 198 59.28 -23.74 -55.35
N GLU A 199 58.71 -24.26 -56.44
CA GLU A 199 59.46 -24.69 -57.62
C GLU A 199 60.17 -23.53 -58.33
N SER A 200 59.50 -22.37 -58.43
CA SER A 200 60.09 -21.16 -59.01
C SER A 200 61.29 -20.65 -58.20
N VAL A 201 61.18 -20.57 -56.87
CA VAL A 201 62.28 -20.15 -55.98
C VAL A 201 63.43 -21.15 -56.04
N ARG A 202 63.13 -22.46 -56.08
CA ARG A 202 64.14 -23.52 -56.20
C ARG A 202 64.90 -23.45 -57.53
N SER A 203 64.21 -23.18 -58.63
CA SER A 203 64.83 -23.00 -59.94
C SER A 203 65.73 -21.76 -60.00
N LEU A 204 65.28 -20.64 -59.41
CA LEU A 204 66.08 -19.41 -59.31
C LEU A 204 67.32 -19.61 -58.44
N ALA A 205 67.19 -20.27 -57.30
CA ALA A 205 68.31 -20.61 -56.43
C ALA A 205 69.36 -21.49 -57.14
N ASN A 206 68.91 -22.47 -57.94
CA ASN A 206 69.79 -23.30 -58.75
C ASN A 206 70.50 -22.50 -59.86
N LEU A 207 69.81 -21.57 -60.51
CA LEU A 207 70.37 -20.71 -61.54
C LEU A 207 71.45 -19.76 -60.99
N ALA A 208 71.17 -19.13 -59.84
CA ALA A 208 72.13 -18.28 -59.14
C ALA A 208 73.38 -19.08 -58.73
N LYS A 209 73.20 -20.31 -58.24
CA LYS A 209 74.32 -21.21 -57.89
C LYS A 209 75.18 -21.59 -59.09
N LYS A 210 74.57 -21.71 -60.28
CA LYS A 210 75.28 -22.01 -61.53
C LYS A 210 76.07 -20.82 -62.08
N GLN A 211 75.64 -19.58 -61.84
CA GLN A 211 76.37 -18.36 -62.26
C GLN A 211 77.47 -17.93 -61.28
N SER A 212 77.51 -18.48 -60.07
CA SER A 212 78.53 -18.18 -59.06
C SER A 212 79.82 -19.01 -59.21
N ILE A 213 79.98 -19.73 -60.33
CA ILE A 213 81.14 -20.57 -60.71
C ILE A 213 81.72 -19.99 -62.00
#